data_AF-A0A9E3LNN6-F1
#
_entry.id   AF-A0A9E3LNN6-F1
#
_cell.length_a   1.000
_cell.length_b   1.000
_cell.length_c   1.000
_cell.angle_alpha   90.00
_cell.angle_beta   90.00
_cell.angle_gamma   90.00
#
_symmetry.space_group_name_H-M   'P 1'
#
loop_
_entity.id
_entity.type
_entity.pdbx_description
1 polymer ?
#
loop_
_entity_poly.entity_id
_entity_poly.type
_entity_poly.pdbx_seq_one_letter_code
_entity_poly.pdbx_strand_id
1 'polypeptide(L)'
;MSESDKIEHQLEQALGDLAEVKHELVEAVAEEHRTEAKIETAEHRIEEIAEELAHDSKIKVNGRTRTVEGDEVSFEQVVKLAFPTGPTKPNTKFTVTYRNAAQVPAMDEMDPGQSVKVKRGHNPENETIFNVTETVLS
;
A
#
# COMPACT_ATOMS: atom_id res chain seq x y z
N MET A 1 53.05 -26.12 43.39
CA MET A 1 52.45 -24.95 42.72
C MET A 1 52.39 -23.81 43.72
N SER A 2 52.97 -22.68 43.34
CA SER A 2 52.90 -21.40 44.04
C SER A 2 51.47 -20.84 44.04
N GLU A 3 51.18 -19.92 44.95
CA GLU A 3 49.93 -19.15 44.95
C GLU A 3 49.80 -18.31 43.67
N SER A 4 50.93 -17.86 43.11
CA SER A 4 51.00 -17.20 41.79
C SER A 4 50.51 -18.12 40.67
N ASP A 5 50.96 -19.37 40.64
CA ASP A 5 50.58 -20.35 39.60
C ASP A 5 49.06 -20.64 39.63
N LYS A 6 48.44 -20.57 40.82
CA LYS A 6 46.98 -20.77 40.97
C LYS A 6 46.20 -19.59 40.41
N ILE A 7 46.64 -18.36 40.68
CA ILE A 7 45.99 -17.15 40.19
C ILE A 7 46.10 -17.07 38.66
N GLU A 8 47.26 -17.43 38.10
CA GLU A 8 47.48 -17.49 36.65
C GLU A 8 46.53 -18.49 35.97
N HIS A 9 46.41 -19.70 36.53
CA HIS A 9 45.48 -20.71 36.01
C HIS A 9 44.01 -20.26 36.09
N GLN A 10 43.61 -19.58 37.17
CA GLN A 10 42.26 -19.02 37.31
C GLN A 10 41.99 -17.91 36.28
N LEU A 11 42.98 -17.07 35.97
CA LEU A 11 42.87 -16.04 34.94
C LEU A 11 42.72 -16.67 33.55
N GLU A 12 43.50 -17.70 33.23
CA GLU A 12 43.37 -18.43 31.97
C GLU A 12 41.98 -19.05 31.80
N GLN A 13 41.42 -19.64 32.86
CA GLN A 13 40.06 -20.17 32.87
C GLN A 13 39.03 -19.06 32.62
N ALA A 14 39.10 -17.96 33.36
CA ALA A 14 38.15 -16.85 33.21
C ALA A 14 38.23 -16.19 31.82
N LEU A 15 39.42 -16.14 31.21
CA LEU A 15 39.60 -15.66 29.83
C LEU A 15 38.99 -16.62 28.80
N GLY A 16 39.10 -17.93 29.04
CA GLY A 16 38.44 -18.96 28.23
C GLY A 16 36.92 -18.82 28.27
N ASP A 17 36.34 -18.77 29.47
CA ASP A 17 34.90 -18.59 29.68
C ASP A 17 34.39 -17.31 29.01
N LEU A 18 35.14 -16.21 29.13
CA LEU A 18 34.78 -14.94 28.48
C LEU A 18 34.80 -15.05 26.95
N ALA A 19 35.75 -15.79 26.38
CA ALA A 19 35.83 -15.98 24.93
C ALA A 19 34.64 -16.80 24.41
N GLU A 20 34.23 -17.83 25.15
CA GLU A 20 33.05 -18.66 24.84
C GLU A 20 31.77 -17.82 24.86
N VAL A 21 31.51 -17.08 25.94
CA VAL A 21 30.31 -16.23 26.06
C VAL A 21 30.28 -15.14 24.98
N LYS A 22 31.44 -14.57 24.61
CA LYS A 22 31.50 -13.60 23.50
C LYS A 22 31.13 -14.23 22.17
N HIS A 23 31.54 -15.48 21.92
CA HIS A 23 31.18 -16.19 20.71
C HIS A 23 29.67 -16.45 20.66
N GLU A 24 29.10 -16.96 21.75
CA GLU A 24 27.64 -17.17 21.88
C GLU A 24 26.85 -15.87 21.67
N LEU A 25 27.31 -14.75 22.24
CA LEU A 25 26.68 -13.44 22.05
C LEU A 25 26.69 -13.01 20.58
N VAL A 26 27.79 -13.23 19.86
CA VAL A 26 27.87 -12.92 18.42
C VAL A 26 26.89 -13.77 17.62
N GLU A 27 26.76 -15.06 17.95
CA GLU A 27 25.79 -15.94 17.29
C GLU A 27 24.34 -15.52 17.59
N ALA A 28 24.03 -15.18 18.84
CA ALA A 28 22.71 -14.71 19.24
C ALA A 28 22.30 -13.43 18.50
N VAL A 29 23.21 -12.44 18.43
CA VAL A 29 22.98 -11.20 17.69
C VAL A 29 22.82 -11.46 16.18
N ALA A 30 23.57 -12.40 15.63
CA ALA A 30 23.39 -12.79 14.23
C ALA A 30 22.01 -13.43 13.98
N GLU A 31 21.49 -14.22 14.91
CA GLU A 31 20.15 -14.81 14.79
C GLU A 31 19.04 -13.78 15.04
N GLU A 32 19.26 -12.81 15.93
CA GLU A 32 18.37 -11.65 16.11
C GLU A 32 18.18 -10.90 14.80
N HIS A 33 19.27 -10.46 14.16
CA HIS A 33 19.19 -9.76 12.87
C HIS A 33 18.50 -10.59 11.77
N ARG A 34 18.74 -11.91 11.73
CA ARG A 34 18.03 -12.81 10.79
C ARG A 34 16.54 -12.87 11.08
N THR A 35 16.16 -12.84 12.35
CA THR A 35 14.77 -12.87 12.78
C THR A 35 14.08 -11.55 12.48
N GLU A 36 14.74 -10.42 12.73
CA GLU A 36 14.25 -9.09 12.35
C GLU A 36 13.99 -9.01 10.84
N ALA A 37 14.92 -9.47 10.00
CA ALA A 37 14.72 -9.49 8.55
C ALA A 37 13.52 -10.36 8.11
N LYS A 38 13.27 -11.47 8.80
CA LYS A 38 12.08 -12.31 8.57
C LYS A 38 10.80 -11.61 9.00
N ILE A 39 10.82 -10.88 10.12
CA ILE A 39 9.69 -10.10 10.62
C ILE A 39 9.35 -9.01 9.60
N GLU A 40 10.34 -8.20 9.18
CA GLU A 40 10.15 -7.15 8.18
C GLU A 40 9.53 -7.70 6.88
N THR A 41 10.04 -8.83 6.40
CA THR A 41 9.49 -9.52 5.22
C THR A 41 8.04 -9.97 5.45
N ALA A 42 7.72 -10.49 6.64
CA ALA A 42 6.37 -10.93 6.97
C ALA A 42 5.39 -9.77 7.10
N GLU A 43 5.81 -8.65 7.69
CA GLU A 43 5.04 -7.42 7.81
C GLU A 43 4.68 -6.86 6.43
N HIS A 44 5.65 -6.76 5.52
CA HIS A 44 5.39 -6.32 4.15
C HIS A 44 4.37 -7.23 3.44
N ARG A 45 4.46 -8.56 3.64
CA ARG A 45 3.48 -9.50 3.08
C ARG A 45 2.08 -9.34 3.69
N ILE A 46 1.99 -9.03 4.98
CA ILE A 46 0.71 -8.77 5.64
C ILE A 46 0.08 -7.50 5.05
N GLU A 47 0.87 -6.45 4.83
CA GLU A 47 0.40 -5.22 4.20
C GLU A 47 -0.11 -5.48 2.78
N GLU A 48 0.63 -6.21 1.95
CA GLU A 48 0.20 -6.61 0.60
C GLU A 48 -1.12 -7.40 0.61
N ILE A 49 -1.25 -8.38 1.50
CA ILE A 49 -2.50 -9.15 1.64
C ILE A 49 -3.65 -8.27 2.15
N ALA A 50 -3.37 -7.37 3.10
CA ALA A 50 -4.38 -6.46 3.61
C ALA A 50 -4.87 -5.50 2.51
N GLU A 51 -3.98 -5.05 1.62
CA GLU A 51 -4.36 -4.29 0.43
C GLU A 51 -5.19 -5.10 -0.57
N GLU A 52 -4.86 -6.38 -0.79
CA GLU A 52 -5.68 -7.27 -1.64
C GLU A 52 -7.06 -7.55 -1.05
N LEU A 53 -7.15 -7.64 0.28
CA LEU A 53 -8.40 -7.83 1.01
C LEU A 53 -9.20 -6.53 1.18
N ALA A 54 -8.55 -5.37 1.04
CA ALA A 54 -9.23 -4.09 1.08
C ALA A 54 -10.24 -4.04 -0.06
N HIS A 55 -11.53 -3.98 0.32
CA HIS A 55 -12.61 -3.93 -0.65
C HIS A 55 -12.73 -2.55 -1.32
N ASP A 56 -11.97 -1.56 -0.85
CA ASP A 56 -12.00 -0.18 -1.27
C ASP A 56 -10.95 0.11 -2.36
N SER A 57 -11.38 0.73 -3.46
CA SER A 57 -10.49 1.15 -4.54
C SER A 57 -10.20 2.65 -4.48
N LYS A 58 -8.94 3.03 -4.72
CA LYS A 58 -8.54 4.42 -4.93
C LYS A 58 -8.70 4.80 -6.40
N ILE A 59 -9.45 5.87 -6.64
CA ILE A 59 -9.66 6.44 -7.98
C ILE A 59 -9.34 7.93 -7.97
N LYS A 60 -9.00 8.48 -9.13
CA LYS A 60 -8.76 9.92 -9.29
C LYS A 60 -9.86 10.56 -10.10
N VAL A 61 -10.61 11.48 -9.49
CA VAL A 61 -11.70 12.21 -10.16
C VAL A 61 -11.31 13.68 -10.26
N ASN A 62 -11.18 14.22 -11.48
CA ASN A 62 -10.79 15.61 -11.72
C ASN A 62 -9.54 16.04 -10.93
N GLY A 63 -8.55 15.15 -10.86
CA GLY A 63 -7.27 15.40 -10.17
C GLY A 63 -7.27 15.12 -8.66
N ARG A 64 -8.42 14.79 -8.05
CA ARG A 64 -8.54 14.49 -6.62
C ARG A 64 -8.70 13.00 -6.38
N THR A 65 -7.86 12.43 -5.50
CA THR A 65 -8.00 11.03 -5.07
C THR A 65 -9.28 10.86 -4.23
N ARG A 66 -10.02 9.81 -4.53
CA ARG A 66 -11.27 9.39 -3.87
C ARG A 66 -11.18 7.91 -3.53
N THR A 67 -11.83 7.51 -2.45
CA THR A 67 -12.06 6.09 -2.13
C THR A 67 -13.46 5.73 -2.59
N VAL A 68 -13.61 4.58 -3.25
CA VAL A 68 -14.89 3.96 -3.57
C VAL A 68 -14.92 2.55 -3.03
N GLU A 69 -16.10 2.06 -2.66
CA GLU A 69 -16.29 0.66 -2.29
C GLU A 69 -16.34 -0.21 -3.56
N GLY A 70 -15.68 -1.36 -3.52
CA GLY A 70 -15.63 -2.31 -4.63
C GLY A 70 -14.62 -1.95 -5.71
N ASP A 71 -14.70 -2.69 -6.82
CA ASP A 71 -13.85 -2.56 -8.00
C ASP A 71 -14.61 -2.12 -9.25
N GLU A 72 -15.84 -1.61 -9.08
CA GLU A 72 -16.69 -1.11 -10.15
C GLU A 72 -17.29 0.23 -9.75
N VAL A 73 -17.16 1.23 -10.61
CA VAL A 73 -17.64 2.59 -10.35
C VAL A 73 -18.59 3.02 -11.46
N SER A 74 -19.76 3.52 -11.07
CA SER A 74 -20.80 3.96 -12.02
C SER A 74 -20.63 5.41 -12.45
N PHE A 75 -21.24 5.76 -13.59
CA PHE A 75 -21.23 7.13 -14.14
C PHE A 75 -21.73 8.13 -13.09
N GLU A 76 -22.83 7.82 -12.43
CA GLU A 76 -23.50 8.66 -11.45
C GLU A 76 -22.64 8.85 -10.20
N GLN A 77 -21.93 7.80 -9.77
CA GLN A 77 -20.98 7.90 -8.66
C GLN A 77 -19.83 8.84 -9.00
N VAL A 78 -19.23 8.71 -10.19
CA VAL A 78 -18.15 9.59 -10.64
C VAL A 78 -18.62 11.05 -10.74
N VAL A 79 -19.80 11.29 -11.32
CA VAL A 79 -20.39 12.64 -11.40
C VAL A 79 -20.63 13.21 -10.00
N LYS A 80 -21.18 12.44 -9.07
CA LYS A 80 -21.40 12.87 -7.68
C LYS A 80 -20.09 13.19 -6.95
N LEU A 81 -19.00 12.46 -7.24
CA LEU A 81 -17.68 12.73 -6.67
C LEU A 81 -17.02 14.01 -7.23
N ALA A 82 -17.30 14.33 -8.49
CA ALA A 82 -16.84 15.55 -9.15
C ALA A 82 -17.68 16.78 -8.77
N PHE A 83 -19.00 16.63 -8.70
CA PHE A 83 -20.00 17.68 -8.48
C PHE A 83 -20.96 17.29 -7.34
N PRO A 84 -20.49 17.31 -6.07
CA PRO A 84 -21.26 16.80 -4.93
C PRO A 84 -22.53 17.60 -4.61
N THR A 85 -22.58 18.87 -5.02
CA THR A 85 -23.75 19.75 -4.86
C THR A 85 -24.68 19.72 -6.07
N GLY A 86 -24.42 18.83 -7.05
CA GLY A 86 -25.13 18.80 -8.33
C GLY A 86 -24.56 19.79 -9.36
N PRO A 87 -25.24 19.95 -10.52
CA PRO A 87 -24.81 20.85 -11.58
C PRO A 87 -24.81 22.31 -11.10
N THR A 88 -23.82 23.07 -11.54
CA THR A 88 -23.66 24.49 -11.23
C THR A 88 -24.63 25.37 -12.02
N LYS A 89 -25.15 24.88 -13.16
CA LYS A 89 -26.08 25.60 -14.02
C LYS A 89 -27.26 24.72 -14.48
N PRO A 90 -28.45 25.30 -14.75
CA PRO A 90 -29.56 24.59 -15.38
C PRO A 90 -29.20 24.07 -16.78
N ASN A 91 -29.94 23.06 -17.25
CA ASN A 91 -29.83 22.49 -18.60
C ASN A 91 -28.42 22.00 -18.94
N THR A 92 -27.83 21.23 -18.04
CA THR A 92 -26.44 20.80 -18.13
C THR A 92 -26.34 19.30 -18.45
N LYS A 93 -25.39 18.95 -19.32
CA LYS A 93 -24.94 17.58 -19.58
C LYS A 93 -23.56 17.36 -18.96
N PHE A 94 -23.38 16.23 -18.30
CA PHE A 94 -22.06 15.75 -17.88
C PHE A 94 -21.47 14.82 -18.95
N THR A 95 -20.17 14.98 -19.19
CA THR A 95 -19.36 14.04 -19.98
C THR A 95 -18.30 13.45 -19.08
N VAL A 96 -18.17 12.12 -19.10
CA VAL A 96 -17.18 11.40 -18.30
C VAL A 96 -16.26 10.64 -19.24
N THR A 97 -14.96 10.78 -19.05
CA THR A 97 -13.96 9.91 -19.68
C THR A 97 -13.16 9.22 -18.60
N TYR A 98 -12.71 8.01 -18.89
CA TYR A 98 -11.83 7.27 -18.00
C TYR A 98 -10.56 6.85 -18.72
N ARG A 99 -9.50 6.63 -17.96
CA ARG A 99 -8.27 5.98 -18.43
C ARG A 99 -7.65 5.17 -17.30
N ASN A 100 -6.76 4.25 -17.67
CA ASN A 100 -6.10 3.35 -16.71
C ASN A 100 -7.09 2.47 -15.94
N ALA A 101 -8.19 2.08 -16.57
CA ALA A 101 -9.17 1.17 -15.99
C ALA A 101 -8.64 -0.27 -15.94
N ALA A 102 -9.25 -1.10 -15.08
CA ALA A 102 -8.95 -2.53 -14.94
C ALA A 102 -9.70 -3.39 -15.97
N GLN A 103 -10.19 -2.80 -17.05
CA GLN A 103 -10.92 -3.46 -18.12
C GLN A 103 -10.34 -3.14 -19.50
N VAL A 104 -10.85 -3.80 -20.54
CA VAL A 104 -10.57 -3.49 -21.94
C VAL A 104 -11.88 -3.00 -22.60
N PRO A 105 -11.90 -1.80 -23.20
CA PRO A 105 -10.78 -0.85 -23.30
C PRO A 105 -10.43 -0.23 -21.95
N ALA A 106 -9.14 0.06 -21.73
CA ALA A 106 -8.67 0.68 -20.48
C ALA A 106 -8.91 2.20 -20.44
N MET A 107 -9.41 2.77 -21.53
CA MET A 107 -9.71 4.18 -21.72
C MET A 107 -10.85 4.32 -22.72
N ASP A 108 -11.89 5.06 -22.35
CA ASP A 108 -13.02 5.40 -23.23
C ASP A 108 -13.85 6.55 -22.63
N GLU A 109 -14.90 6.95 -23.35
CA GLU A 109 -16.03 7.71 -22.78
C GLU A 109 -16.94 6.78 -21.97
N MET A 110 -17.62 7.35 -20.98
CA MET A 110 -18.55 6.65 -20.11
C MET A 110 -19.91 7.35 -20.19
N ASP A 111 -20.90 6.61 -20.68
CA ASP A 111 -22.28 7.08 -20.81
C ASP A 111 -23.06 6.92 -19.50
N PRO A 112 -24.14 7.69 -19.31
CA PRO A 112 -25.08 7.49 -18.19
C PRO A 112 -25.56 6.03 -18.08
N GLY A 113 -25.59 5.51 -16.86
CA GLY A 113 -25.94 4.12 -16.56
C GLY A 113 -24.84 3.08 -16.82
N GLN A 114 -23.68 3.48 -17.37
CA GLN A 114 -22.52 2.58 -17.48
C GLN A 114 -21.75 2.50 -16.16
N SER A 115 -20.92 1.46 -16.09
CA SER A 115 -19.95 1.23 -15.03
C SER A 115 -18.59 0.87 -15.63
N VAL A 116 -17.52 1.21 -14.90
CA VAL A 116 -16.14 0.89 -15.27
C VAL A 116 -15.48 0.13 -14.13
N LYS A 117 -14.80 -0.97 -14.46
CA LYS A 117 -13.94 -1.67 -13.51
C LYS A 117 -12.69 -0.86 -13.22
N VAL A 118 -12.45 -0.60 -11.95
CA VAL A 118 -11.32 0.18 -11.46
C VAL A 118 -10.25 -0.72 -10.87
N LYS A 119 -9.02 -0.21 -10.82
CA LYS A 119 -7.90 -0.92 -10.23
C LYS A 119 -8.08 -0.99 -8.70
N ARG A 120 -7.89 -2.18 -8.15
CA ARG A 120 -7.97 -2.43 -6.70
C ARG A 120 -6.72 -1.94 -5.99
N GLY A 121 -6.86 -1.74 -4.68
CA GLY A 121 -5.77 -1.39 -3.78
C GLY A 121 -5.56 0.11 -3.62
N HIS A 122 -4.45 0.45 -2.97
CA HIS A 122 -4.15 1.81 -2.53
C HIS A 122 -2.92 2.43 -3.19
N ASN A 123 -2.34 1.77 -4.19
CA ASN A 123 -1.17 2.29 -4.90
C ASN A 123 -1.53 3.57 -5.69
N PRO A 124 -0.99 4.75 -5.29
CA PRO A 124 -1.34 6.03 -5.89
C PRO A 124 -0.82 6.18 -7.34
N GLU A 125 0.16 5.37 -7.74
CA GLU A 125 0.71 5.39 -9.11
C GLU A 125 -0.14 4.58 -10.09
N ASN A 126 -1.07 3.76 -9.58
CA ASN A 126 -1.86 2.82 -10.38
C ASN A 126 -3.38 3.04 -10.28
N GLU A 127 -3.83 4.27 -10.04
CA GLU A 127 -5.25 4.60 -9.92
C GLU A 127 -5.95 4.66 -11.29
N THR A 128 -7.22 4.23 -11.34
CA THR A 128 -8.10 4.54 -12.48
C THR A 128 -8.51 6.02 -12.42
N ILE A 129 -8.40 6.72 -13.54
CA ILE A 129 -8.56 8.17 -13.59
C ILE A 129 -9.80 8.53 -14.40
N PHE A 130 -10.69 9.29 -13.77
CA PHE A 130 -11.88 9.85 -14.38
C PHE A 130 -11.76 11.37 -14.53
N ASN A 131 -12.15 11.87 -15.68
CA ASN A 131 -12.36 13.29 -15.92
C ASN A 131 -13.85 13.53 -16.18
N VAL A 132 -14.44 14.48 -15.47
CA VAL A 132 -15.84 14.88 -15.59
C VAL A 132 -15.92 16.33 -15.99
N THR A 133 -16.57 16.58 -17.12
CA THR A 133 -16.83 17.92 -17.64
C THR A 133 -18.31 18.24 -17.54
N GLU A 134 -18.61 19.44 -17.05
CA GLU A 134 -19.95 20.01 -17.01
C GLU A 134 -20.18 20.90 -18.24
N THR A 135 -21.18 20.59 -19.07
CA THR A 135 -21.49 21.33 -20.30
C THR A 135 -22.91 21.89 -20.25
N VAL A 136 -23.07 23.21 -20.36
CA VAL A 136 -24.39 23.85 -20.49
C VAL A 136 -24.90 23.66 -21.91
N LEU A 137 -26.11 23.16 -22.04
CA LEU A 137 -26.81 23.04 -23.32
C LEU A 137 -27.52 24.37 -23.62
N SER A 138 -27.16 24.98 -24.75
CA SER A 138 -27.78 26.20 -25.30
C SER A 138 -28.90 25.89 -26.26
#